data_AF-A0A9E4A136-F1
#
_entry.id   AF-A0A9E4A136-F1
#
_cell.length_a   1.000
_cell.length_b   1.000
_cell.length_c   1.000
_cell.angle_alpha   90.00
_cell.angle_beta   90.00
_cell.angle_gamma   90.00
#
_symmetry.space_group_name_H-M   'P 1'
#
loop_
_entity.id
_entity.type
_entity.pdbx_description
1 polymer ?
#
loop_
_entity_poly.entity_id
_entity_poly.type
_entity_poly.pdbx_seq_one_letter_code
_entity_poly.pdbx_strand_id
1 'polypeptide(L)'
;MQNPASRRLWLVSTPAVDRYRRDADLQGKLDESLPVAGIDFTEYDIVFLAGGWGAAYDLGFSEDLGRKITEANAAGIILGGVCHGPLGLLRAKAEDGRPLVANRRLTAVTDKQVRELGIEITPQHPERELRAAGALFESSTAALDAFATHVVVDGNLVTGQNQNSGGETAQRMLARLAGRS
;
A
#
# COMPACT_ATOMS: atom_id res chain seq x y z
N MET A 1 -6.54 -16.04 -16.55
CA MET A 1 -5.51 -17.11 -16.63
C MET A 1 -4.21 -16.59 -16.02
N GLN A 2 -3.85 -17.03 -14.81
CA GLN A 2 -2.60 -16.60 -14.16
C GLN A 2 -1.40 -17.30 -14.82
N ASN A 3 -0.36 -16.52 -15.14
CA ASN A 3 0.85 -16.99 -15.81
C ASN A 3 1.57 -18.06 -14.97
N PRO A 4 1.82 -19.29 -15.47
CA PRO A 4 2.51 -20.34 -14.72
C PRO A 4 3.94 -19.97 -14.28
N ALA A 5 4.56 -18.94 -14.86
CA ALA A 5 5.85 -18.42 -14.43
C ALA A 5 5.79 -17.75 -13.03
N SER A 6 4.65 -17.19 -12.62
CA SER A 6 4.52 -16.55 -11.30
C SER A 6 4.55 -17.54 -10.13
N ARG A 7 4.27 -18.83 -10.39
CA ARG A 7 4.35 -19.90 -9.39
C ARG A 7 5.78 -20.35 -9.07
N ARG A 8 6.77 -20.07 -9.94
CA ARG A 8 8.12 -20.63 -9.81
C ARG A 8 9.11 -19.77 -9.03
N LEU A 9 8.85 -18.48 -8.83
CA LEU A 9 9.82 -17.56 -8.21
C LEU A 9 9.61 -17.29 -6.71
N TRP A 10 8.40 -17.53 -6.18
CA TRP A 10 8.07 -17.20 -4.79
C TRP A 10 7.62 -18.46 -4.03
N LEU A 11 8.59 -19.27 -3.61
CA LEU A 11 8.41 -20.54 -2.90
C LEU A 11 7.92 -20.39 -1.43
N VAL A 12 7.56 -19.18 -1.01
CA VAL A 12 7.19 -18.88 0.38
C VAL A 12 5.68 -18.62 0.43
N SER A 13 4.94 -19.59 1.00
CA SER A 13 3.54 -19.42 1.39
C SER A 13 3.46 -19.16 2.89
N THR A 14 2.47 -18.39 3.33
CA THR A 14 2.16 -18.18 4.75
C THR A 14 0.80 -18.79 5.06
N PRO A 15 0.49 -19.07 6.35
CA PRO A 15 -0.86 -19.50 6.74
C PRO A 15 -1.97 -18.55 6.26
N ALA A 16 -1.68 -17.24 6.17
CA ALA A 16 -2.61 -16.25 5.65
C ALA A 16 -2.87 -16.42 4.14
N VAL A 17 -1.82 -16.70 3.35
CA VAL A 17 -1.96 -17.00 1.92
C VAL A 17 -2.72 -18.31 1.70
N ASP A 18 -2.45 -19.34 2.51
CA ASP A 18 -3.15 -20.61 2.40
C ASP A 18 -4.62 -20.52 2.84
N ARG A 19 -4.93 -19.70 3.85
CA ARG A 19 -6.31 -19.34 4.20
C ARG A 19 -6.99 -18.65 3.04
N TYR A 20 -6.37 -17.61 2.47
CA TYR A 20 -6.88 -16.86 1.32
C TYR A 20 -7.22 -17.76 0.12
N ARG A 21 -6.33 -18.70 -0.23
CA ARG A 21 -6.56 -19.65 -1.34
C ARG A 21 -7.75 -20.59 -1.11
N ARG A 22 -8.18 -20.78 0.14
CA ARG A 22 -9.35 -21.61 0.51
C ARG A 22 -10.60 -20.77 0.80
N ASP A 23 -10.51 -19.45 0.75
CA ASP A 23 -11.58 -18.51 1.06
C ASP A 23 -12.34 -18.16 -0.23
N ALA A 24 -13.39 -18.93 -0.53
CA ALA A 24 -14.15 -18.81 -1.78
C ALA A 24 -14.78 -17.42 -1.95
N ASP A 25 -15.25 -16.82 -0.87
CA ASP A 25 -15.86 -15.48 -0.89
C ASP A 25 -14.82 -14.42 -1.25
N LEU A 26 -13.62 -14.48 -0.68
CA LEU A 26 -12.53 -13.55 -1.00
C LEU A 26 -11.96 -13.79 -2.40
N GLN A 27 -11.87 -15.03 -2.88
CA GLN A 27 -11.51 -15.31 -4.28
C GLN A 27 -12.54 -14.68 -5.24
N GLY A 28 -13.84 -14.89 -4.99
CA GLY A 28 -14.91 -14.34 -5.82
C GLY A 28 -14.87 -12.81 -5.93
N LYS A 29 -14.61 -12.12 -4.81
CA LYS A 29 -14.45 -10.65 -4.80
C LYS A 29 -13.27 -10.14 -5.62
N LEU A 30 -12.22 -10.95 -5.82
CA LEU A 30 -11.07 -10.57 -6.64
C LEU A 30 -11.28 -10.91 -8.12
N ASP A 31 -11.91 -12.05 -8.40
CA ASP A 31 -12.28 -12.45 -9.76
C ASP A 31 -13.30 -11.46 -10.38
N GLU A 32 -14.22 -10.94 -9.56
CA GLU A 32 -15.24 -9.95 -9.93
C GLU A 32 -15.00 -8.60 -9.23
N SER A 33 -13.73 -8.16 -9.18
CA SER A 33 -13.37 -6.91 -8.52
C SER A 33 -14.09 -5.69 -9.13
N LEU A 34 -14.56 -4.81 -8.24
CA LEU A 34 -15.18 -3.55 -8.62
C LEU A 34 -14.13 -2.58 -9.17
N PRO A 35 -14.44 -1.81 -10.23
CA PRO A 35 -13.56 -0.75 -10.68
C PRO A 35 -13.49 0.35 -9.62
N VAL A 36 -12.28 0.83 -9.31
CA VAL A 36 -12.04 1.88 -8.30
C VAL A 36 -12.96 3.09 -8.48
N ALA A 37 -13.19 3.51 -9.73
CA ALA A 37 -14.07 4.63 -10.09
C ALA A 37 -15.49 4.50 -9.50
N GLY A 38 -16.01 3.28 -9.39
CA GLY A 38 -17.37 2.98 -8.91
C GLY A 38 -17.51 2.76 -7.40
N ILE A 39 -16.42 2.86 -6.63
CA ILE A 39 -16.44 2.61 -5.18
C ILE A 39 -16.40 3.93 -4.42
N ASP A 40 -17.33 4.15 -3.49
CA ASP A 40 -17.24 5.27 -2.55
C ASP A 40 -16.36 4.87 -1.35
N PHE A 41 -15.19 5.48 -1.21
CA PHE A 41 -14.26 5.14 -0.13
C PHE A 41 -14.74 5.63 1.24
N THR A 42 -15.69 6.57 1.29
CA THR A 42 -16.23 7.10 2.54
C THR A 42 -17.21 6.14 3.23
N GLU A 43 -17.69 5.11 2.52
CA GLU A 43 -18.51 4.03 3.07
C GLU A 43 -17.69 2.96 3.83
N TYR A 44 -16.36 3.10 3.88
CA TYR A 44 -15.46 2.15 4.51
C TYR A 44 -14.68 2.77 5.65
N ASP A 45 -14.43 2.01 6.71
CA ASP A 45 -13.57 2.46 7.82
C ASP A 45 -12.07 2.50 7.46
N ILE A 46 -11.66 1.64 6.51
CA ILE A 46 -10.27 1.40 6.13
C ILE A 46 -10.16 1.25 4.61
N VAL A 47 -9.17 1.93 4.02
CA VAL A 47 -8.69 1.69 2.65
C VAL A 47 -7.27 1.14 2.71
N PHE A 48 -7.08 -0.10 2.22
CA PHE A 48 -5.79 -0.78 2.17
C PHE A 48 -5.27 -0.89 0.73
N LEU A 49 -4.20 -0.16 0.41
CA LEU A 49 -3.52 -0.17 -0.87
C LEU A 49 -2.50 -1.32 -0.91
N ALA A 50 -2.92 -2.43 -1.53
CA ALA A 50 -2.02 -3.55 -1.78
C ALA A 50 -0.88 -3.13 -2.73
N GLY A 51 0.32 -3.66 -2.47
CA GLY A 51 1.49 -3.42 -3.32
C GLY A 51 1.61 -4.41 -4.48
N GLY A 52 2.86 -4.77 -4.78
CA GLY A 52 3.19 -5.52 -6.00
C GLY A 52 3.63 -4.58 -7.12
N TRP A 53 4.38 -5.11 -8.09
CA TRP A 53 5.07 -4.27 -9.08
C TRP A 53 4.11 -3.55 -10.03
N GLY A 54 2.91 -4.10 -10.25
CA GLY A 54 1.87 -3.46 -11.05
C GLY A 54 1.50 -2.07 -10.55
N ALA A 55 1.56 -1.85 -9.23
CA ALA A 55 1.26 -0.56 -8.62
C ALA A 55 2.18 0.58 -9.08
N ALA A 56 3.38 0.24 -9.55
CA ALA A 56 4.30 1.22 -10.13
C ALA A 56 3.80 1.80 -11.47
N TYR A 57 2.89 1.11 -12.15
CA TYR A 57 2.40 1.48 -13.49
C TYR A 57 1.05 2.22 -13.46
N ASP A 58 0.24 2.05 -12.41
CA ASP A 58 -1.13 2.58 -12.38
C ASP A 58 -1.45 3.46 -11.16
N LEU A 59 -1.15 3.03 -9.93
CA LEU A 59 -1.67 3.67 -8.72
C LEU A 59 -1.24 5.13 -8.61
N GLY A 60 0.04 5.43 -8.81
CA GLY A 60 0.56 6.80 -8.68
C GLY A 60 0.23 7.74 -9.84
N PHE A 61 -0.36 7.23 -10.91
CA PHE A 61 -0.84 8.00 -12.06
C PHE A 61 -2.35 8.20 -12.06
N SER A 62 -3.10 7.44 -11.27
CA SER A 62 -4.56 7.48 -11.28
C SER A 62 -5.11 8.73 -10.56
N GLU A 63 -5.65 9.66 -11.34
CA GLU A 63 -6.35 10.84 -10.81
C GLU A 63 -7.64 10.47 -10.07
N ASP A 64 -8.37 9.44 -10.53
CA ASP A 64 -9.56 8.94 -9.84
C ASP A 64 -9.24 8.36 -8.47
N LEU A 65 -8.15 7.58 -8.35
CA LEU A 65 -7.68 7.08 -7.07
C LEU A 65 -7.27 8.24 -6.15
N GLY A 66 -6.49 9.21 -6.67
CA GLY A 66 -6.09 10.39 -5.93
C GLY A 66 -7.26 11.18 -5.36
N ARG A 67 -8.30 11.40 -6.17
CA ARG A 67 -9.52 12.07 -5.73
C ARG A 67 -10.24 11.28 -4.63
N LYS A 68 -10.44 9.98 -4.80
CA LYS A 68 -11.12 9.14 -3.80
C LYS A 68 -10.36 9.04 -2.49
N ILE A 69 -9.03 8.97 -2.54
CA ILE A 69 -8.19 9.02 -1.34
C ILE A 69 -8.25 10.39 -0.65
N THR A 70 -8.36 11.47 -1.43
CA THR A 70 -8.57 12.83 -0.88
C THR A 70 -9.89 12.92 -0.13
N GLU A 71 -10.99 12.45 -0.74
CA GLU A 71 -12.33 12.38 -0.14
C GLU A 71 -12.32 11.52 1.13
N ALA A 72 -11.73 10.32 1.05
CA ALA A 72 -11.58 9.42 2.19
C ALA A 72 -10.75 10.04 3.33
N ASN A 73 -9.66 10.73 3.02
CA ASN A 73 -8.85 11.40 4.03
C ASN A 73 -9.64 12.49 4.77
N ALA A 74 -10.41 13.32 4.04
CA ALA A 74 -11.25 14.36 4.63
C ALA A 74 -12.39 13.78 5.48
N ALA A 75 -12.94 12.63 5.09
CA ALA A 75 -13.89 11.86 5.91
C ALA A 75 -13.23 11.16 7.11
N GLY A 76 -11.91 11.32 7.28
CA GLY A 76 -11.16 10.67 8.34
C GLY A 76 -11.07 9.16 8.16
N ILE A 77 -11.13 8.61 6.96
CA ILE A 77 -10.92 7.16 6.76
C ILE A 77 -9.46 6.80 7.08
N ILE A 78 -9.25 5.60 7.63
CA ILE A 78 -7.90 5.08 7.88
C ILE A 78 -7.32 4.60 6.55
N LEU A 79 -6.22 5.22 6.14
CA LEU A 79 -5.55 4.95 4.88
C LEU A 79 -4.29 4.16 5.16
N GLY A 80 -4.00 3.16 4.33
CA GLY A 80 -2.75 2.43 4.46
C GLY A 80 -2.35 1.71 3.21
N GLY A 81 -1.12 1.21 3.22
CA GLY A 81 -0.59 0.48 2.08
C GLY A 81 0.74 -0.16 2.39
N VAL A 82 1.13 -1.11 1.56
CA VAL A 82 2.36 -1.88 1.76
C VAL A 82 3.20 -1.95 0.49
N CYS A 83 4.52 -2.00 0.62
CA CYS A 83 5.46 -2.17 -0.49
C CYS A 83 5.30 -1.03 -1.52
N HIS A 84 4.78 -1.29 -2.72
CA HIS A 84 4.50 -0.27 -3.75
C HIS A 84 3.12 0.40 -3.59
N GLY A 85 2.23 -0.14 -2.76
CA GLY A 85 0.86 0.36 -2.57
C GLY A 85 0.77 1.85 -2.21
N PRO A 86 1.67 2.40 -1.36
CA PRO A 86 1.68 3.83 -1.04
C PRO A 86 1.86 4.77 -2.24
N LEU A 87 2.25 4.30 -3.44
CA LEU A 87 2.20 5.10 -4.67
C LEU A 87 0.78 5.65 -4.96
N GLY A 88 -0.28 4.93 -4.55
CA GLY A 88 -1.66 5.39 -4.70
C GLY A 88 -2.01 6.66 -3.92
N LEU A 89 -1.10 7.15 -3.07
CA LEU A 89 -1.27 8.39 -2.33
C LEU A 89 -0.74 9.62 -3.10
N LEU A 90 0.03 9.43 -4.18
CA LEU A 90 0.76 10.53 -4.85
C LEU A 90 -0.13 11.62 -5.44
N ARG A 91 -1.35 11.26 -5.85
CA ARG A 91 -2.34 12.20 -6.41
C ARG A 91 -3.32 12.74 -5.37
N ALA A 92 -3.27 12.22 -4.15
CA ALA A 92 -4.17 12.64 -3.08
C ALA A 92 -3.72 13.96 -2.46
N LYS A 93 -4.68 14.73 -1.94
CA LYS A 93 -4.46 16.02 -1.30
C LYS A 93 -4.94 16.00 0.15
N ALA A 94 -4.32 16.82 0.98
CA ALA A 94 -4.83 17.18 2.29
C ALA A 94 -5.93 18.26 2.15
N GLU A 95 -6.63 18.57 3.26
CA GLU A 95 -7.70 19.58 3.28
C GLU A 95 -7.24 20.98 2.85
N ASP A 96 -5.96 21.31 3.09
CA ASP A 96 -5.34 22.56 2.68
C ASP A 96 -4.88 22.57 1.20
N GLY A 97 -5.19 21.50 0.45
CA GLY A 97 -4.88 21.36 -0.97
C GLY A 97 -3.44 20.94 -1.29
N ARG A 98 -2.55 20.83 -0.30
CA ARG A 98 -1.19 20.30 -0.49
C ARG A 98 -1.23 18.78 -0.74
N PRO A 99 -0.17 18.17 -1.31
CA PRO A 99 -0.08 16.71 -1.41
C PRO A 99 -0.33 16.06 -0.06
N LEU A 100 -1.15 15.00 -0.02
CA LEU A 100 -1.55 14.34 1.23
C LEU A 100 -0.35 13.88 2.05
N VAL A 101 0.70 13.43 1.38
CA VAL A 101 1.92 12.89 2.00
C VAL A 101 2.90 13.98 2.46
N ALA A 102 2.69 15.25 2.08
CA ALA A 102 3.63 16.32 2.41
C ALA A 102 3.72 16.53 3.93
N ASN A 103 4.94 16.50 4.47
CA ASN A 103 5.26 16.58 5.90
C ASN A 103 4.65 15.44 6.76
N ARG A 104 4.17 14.36 6.14
CA ARG A 104 3.67 13.17 6.84
C ARG A 104 4.73 12.10 6.91
N ARG A 105 4.73 11.33 8.00
CA ARG A 105 5.64 10.19 8.16
C ARG A 105 5.02 8.96 7.51
N LEU A 106 5.79 8.28 6.67
CA LEU A 106 5.38 7.05 6.01
C LEU A 106 6.58 6.22 5.59
N THR A 107 6.32 4.98 5.18
CA THR A 107 7.31 4.12 4.54
C THR A 107 6.70 3.44 3.31
N ALA A 108 7.55 2.90 2.45
CA ALA A 108 7.20 2.08 1.30
C ALA A 108 8.43 1.26 0.90
N VAL A 109 8.37 0.43 -0.13
CA VAL A 109 9.57 -0.30 -0.57
C VAL A 109 10.67 0.69 -0.96
N THR A 110 11.89 0.42 -0.50
CA THR A 110 13.02 1.32 -0.69
C THR A 110 13.66 1.14 -2.07
N ASP A 111 14.36 2.17 -2.54
CA ASP A 111 15.15 2.08 -3.78
C ASP A 111 16.23 0.97 -3.67
N LYS A 112 16.73 0.70 -2.45
CA LYS A 112 17.64 -0.43 -2.18
C LYS A 112 16.94 -1.77 -2.43
N GLN A 113 15.74 -1.98 -1.90
CA GLN A 113 14.98 -3.22 -2.08
C GLN A 113 14.58 -3.43 -3.54
N VAL A 114 14.22 -2.35 -4.26
CA VAL A 114 13.95 -2.38 -5.71
C VAL A 114 15.18 -2.86 -6.49
N ARG A 115 16.39 -2.36 -6.16
CA ARG A 115 17.66 -2.83 -6.73
C ARG A 115 17.95 -4.30 -6.43
N GLU A 116 17.80 -4.72 -5.18
CA GLU A 116 18.07 -6.10 -4.75
C GLU A 116 17.15 -7.12 -5.43
N LEU A 117 15.93 -6.70 -5.77
CA LEU A 117 14.97 -7.49 -6.51
C LEU A 117 15.15 -7.41 -8.04
N GLY A 118 16.02 -6.53 -8.54
CA GLY A 118 16.28 -6.37 -9.98
C GLY A 118 15.10 -5.78 -10.77
N ILE A 119 14.27 -4.94 -10.14
CA ILE A 119 12.99 -4.45 -10.68
C ILE A 119 12.99 -2.94 -10.93
N GLU A 120 14.18 -2.39 -11.20
CA GLU A 120 14.38 -0.95 -11.40
C GLU A 120 13.67 -0.42 -12.66
N ILE A 121 13.35 -1.30 -13.62
CA ILE A 121 12.67 -0.96 -14.88
C ILE A 121 11.16 -0.82 -14.65
N THR A 122 10.79 0.12 -13.78
CA THR A 122 9.41 0.50 -13.47
C THR A 122 9.28 2.03 -13.49
N PRO A 123 8.12 2.60 -13.87
CA PRO A 123 8.01 4.04 -14.13
C PRO A 123 7.93 4.89 -12.86
N GLN A 124 7.65 4.31 -11.69
CA GLN A 124 7.65 4.99 -10.39
C GLN A 124 8.34 4.14 -9.33
N HIS A 125 9.24 4.76 -8.57
CA HIS A 125 9.93 4.12 -7.43
C HIS A 125 9.40 4.71 -6.11
N PRO A 126 8.77 3.92 -5.23
CA PRO A 126 8.00 4.47 -4.10
C PRO A 126 8.78 5.42 -3.19
N GLU A 127 10.00 5.05 -2.78
CA GLU A 127 10.83 5.93 -1.95
C GLU A 127 11.11 7.27 -2.64
N ARG A 128 11.54 7.24 -3.90
CA ARG A 128 11.83 8.46 -4.67
C ARG A 128 10.60 9.35 -4.83
N GLU A 129 9.51 8.78 -5.33
CA GLU A 129 8.30 9.55 -5.65
C GLU A 129 7.67 10.15 -4.39
N LEU A 130 7.61 9.39 -3.28
CA LEU A 130 7.01 9.87 -2.04
C LEU A 130 7.88 10.96 -1.38
N ARG A 131 9.20 10.81 -1.40
CA ARG A 131 10.12 11.89 -0.97
C ARG A 131 9.95 13.14 -1.82
N ALA A 132 9.83 13.00 -3.15
CA ALA A 132 9.61 14.11 -4.06
C ALA A 132 8.28 14.83 -3.80
N ALA A 133 7.25 14.11 -3.37
CA ALA A 133 5.96 14.66 -2.92
C ALA A 133 6.00 15.29 -1.51
N GLY A 134 7.18 15.32 -0.85
CA GLY A 134 7.38 15.96 0.45
C GLY A 134 7.17 15.07 1.67
N ALA A 135 7.12 13.74 1.49
CA ALA A 135 6.97 12.81 2.61
C ALA A 135 8.22 12.80 3.51
N LEU A 136 8.00 12.70 4.82
CA LEU A 136 9.04 12.36 5.80
C LEU A 136 9.23 10.84 5.77
N PHE A 137 9.85 10.36 4.69
CA PHE A 137 9.98 8.93 4.42
C PHE A 137 10.95 8.27 5.39
N GLU A 138 10.44 7.29 6.14
CA GLU A 138 11.19 6.44 7.06
C GLU A 138 11.51 5.10 6.39
N SER A 139 12.71 4.61 6.64
CA SER A 139 13.19 3.32 6.14
C SER A 139 13.99 2.62 7.22
N SER A 140 13.81 1.31 7.33
CA SER A 140 14.66 0.44 8.13
C SER A 140 15.31 -0.60 7.23
N THR A 141 16.61 -0.81 7.41
CA THR A 141 17.37 -1.85 6.72
C THR A 141 17.89 -2.87 7.72
N ALA A 142 17.96 -4.12 7.29
CA ALA A 142 18.50 -5.26 8.02
C ALA A 142 19.49 -6.03 7.14
N ALA A 143 20.16 -7.03 7.73
CA ALA A 143 21.04 -7.92 6.97
C ALA A 143 20.30 -8.65 5.85
N LEU A 144 19.00 -8.93 6.05
CA LEU A 144 18.10 -9.50 5.03
C LEU A 144 16.80 -8.70 4.98
N ASP A 145 16.78 -7.65 4.16
CA ASP A 145 15.63 -6.72 4.02
C ASP A 145 14.33 -7.39 3.60
N ALA A 146 14.41 -8.54 2.90
CA ALA A 146 13.22 -9.30 2.50
C ALA A 146 12.45 -9.91 3.69
N PHE A 147 13.10 -10.03 4.86
CA PHE A 147 12.52 -10.58 6.09
C PHE A 147 12.35 -9.53 7.21
N ALA A 148 12.79 -8.30 6.99
CA ALA A 148 12.60 -7.22 7.95
C ALA A 148 11.16 -6.70 7.90
N THR A 149 10.58 -6.42 9.05
CA THR A 149 9.30 -5.70 9.15
C THR A 149 9.55 -4.27 9.59
N HIS A 150 8.99 -3.32 8.84
CA HIS A 150 8.93 -1.93 9.21
C HIS A 150 7.58 -1.34 8.83
N VAL A 151 6.93 -0.69 9.81
CA VAL A 151 5.60 -0.08 9.67
C VAL A 151 5.62 1.29 10.34
N VAL A 152 5.11 2.29 9.63
CA VAL A 152 5.00 3.67 10.11
C VAL A 152 3.53 4.00 10.31
N VAL A 153 3.22 4.62 11.45
CA VAL A 153 1.89 5.12 11.79
C VAL A 153 1.96 6.61 12.03
N ASP A 154 1.16 7.36 11.28
CA ASP A 154 1.04 8.81 11.40
C ASP A 154 -0.42 9.22 11.29
N GLY A 155 -1.08 9.51 12.41
CA GLY A 155 -2.51 9.86 12.42
C GLY A 155 -3.39 8.74 11.87
N ASN A 156 -4.08 9.02 10.76
CA ASN A 156 -4.92 8.07 10.01
C ASN A 156 -4.14 7.29 8.93
N LEU A 157 -2.85 7.56 8.72
CA LEU A 157 -2.01 6.91 7.70
C LEU A 157 -1.17 5.79 8.33
N VAL A 158 -1.25 4.58 7.79
CA VAL A 158 -0.49 3.40 8.24
C VAL A 158 0.18 2.72 7.05
N THR A 159 1.50 2.72 7.00
CA THR A 159 2.24 2.21 5.82
C THR A 159 3.29 1.18 6.19
N GLY A 160 3.47 0.16 5.36
CA GLY A 160 4.42 -0.94 5.55
C GLY A 160 5.48 -0.99 4.44
N GLN A 161 6.74 -1.19 4.82
CA GLN A 161 7.85 -1.08 3.88
C GLN A 161 7.86 -2.16 2.80
N ASN A 162 7.59 -3.43 3.14
CA ASN A 162 7.70 -4.55 2.20
C ASN A 162 6.61 -5.60 2.44
N GLN A 163 6.63 -6.68 1.65
CA GLN A 163 5.66 -7.78 1.77
C GLN A 163 5.55 -8.38 3.18
N ASN A 164 6.63 -8.40 3.96
CA ASN A 164 6.64 -8.95 5.31
C ASN A 164 5.87 -8.06 6.30
N SER A 165 5.84 -6.75 6.04
CA SER A 165 5.08 -5.78 6.82
C SER A 165 3.56 -5.89 6.66
N GLY A 166 3.04 -6.61 5.65
CA GLY A 166 1.61 -6.57 5.31
C GLY A 166 0.68 -6.97 6.46
N GLY A 167 1.01 -8.02 7.20
CA GLY A 167 0.22 -8.46 8.36
C GLY A 167 0.21 -7.44 9.50
N GLU A 168 1.38 -6.89 9.82
CA GLU A 168 1.49 -5.88 10.88
C GLU A 168 0.81 -4.57 10.49
N THR A 169 0.94 -4.12 9.24
CA THR A 169 0.22 -2.93 8.73
C THR A 169 -1.29 -3.10 8.92
N ALA A 170 -1.88 -4.23 8.51
CA ALA A 170 -3.31 -4.49 8.69
C ALA A 170 -3.72 -4.50 10.17
N GLN A 171 -2.93 -5.14 11.04
CA GLN A 171 -3.21 -5.15 12.48
C GLN A 171 -3.15 -3.76 13.10
N ARG A 172 -2.16 -2.93 12.72
CA ARG A 172 -2.08 -1.54 13.20
C ARG A 172 -3.25 -0.70 12.72
N MET A 173 -3.73 -0.89 11.49
CA MET A 173 -4.93 -0.20 11.01
C MET A 173 -6.18 -0.58 11.81
N LEU A 174 -6.37 -1.87 12.11
CA LEU A 174 -7.46 -2.33 12.97
C LEU A 174 -7.36 -1.78 14.40
N ALA A 175 -6.15 -1.73 14.97
CA ALA A 175 -5.94 -1.12 16.28
C ALA A 175 -6.27 0.38 16.28
N ARG A 176 -5.97 1.10 15.18
CA ARG A 176 -6.35 2.51 15.01
C ARG A 176 -7.86 2.68 14.94
N LEU A 177 -8.56 1.78 14.24
CA LEU A 177 -10.02 1.78 14.16
C LEU A 177 -10.66 1.55 15.54
N ALA A 178 -10.18 0.54 16.28
CA ALA A 178 -10.68 0.22 17.61
C ALA A 178 -10.49 1.35 18.64
N GLY A 179 -9.47 2.20 18.45
CA GLY A 179 -9.20 3.36 19.31
C GLY A 179 -10.00 4.63 19.00
N ARG A 180 -11.00 4.58 18.10
CA ARG A 180 -11.85 5.73 17.70
C ARG A 180 -13.09 5.95 18.57
N SER A 181 -13.15 5.29 19.73
CA SER A 181 -14.22 5.44 20.74
C SER A 181 -14.38 6.86 21.25
#